data_AF-A0A2H6N299-F1
#
_entry.id   AF-A0A2H6N299-F1
#
_cell.length_a   1.000
_cell.length_b   1.000
_cell.length_c   1.000
_cell.angle_alpha   90.00
_cell.angle_beta   90.00
_cell.angle_gamma   90.00
#
_symmetry.space_group_name_H-M   'P 1'
#
loop_
_entity.id
_entity.type
_entity.pdbx_description
1 polymer ?
#
loop_
_entity_poly.entity_id
_entity_poly.type
_entity_poly.pdbx_seq_one_letter_code
_entity_poly.pdbx_strand_id
1 'polypeptide(L)'
;MGLDWFPALGLHVRGILSIATSKLDKLYTDYADVFSEGLGCYVGTPISFNVDASAVPVRLKLRRVPFAVRPKLDQELDKLINQRILEPVDFAKWETPIVTLLKKDGSLCICVDYKVSINKYLHPSMYPVPVIQHLLHSFEPGTTFAKLDMSQPYQQLPVDDVAADLQTY
;
A
#
# COMPACT_ATOMS: atom_id res chain seq x y z
N MET A 1 6.36 16.44 4.35
CA MET A 1 7.14 15.55 5.24
C MET A 1 8.54 15.44 4.63
N GLY A 2 9.59 15.73 5.39
CA GLY A 2 10.98 15.75 4.90
C GLY A 2 11.59 14.34 4.80
N LEU A 3 12.90 14.24 4.68
CA LEU A 3 13.63 12.96 4.59
C LEU A 3 13.55 12.08 5.85
N ASP A 4 13.08 12.65 6.96
CA ASP A 4 12.92 11.97 8.24
C ASP A 4 11.43 11.73 8.53
N TRP A 5 10.92 10.60 8.02
CA TRP A 5 9.51 10.20 8.16
C TRP A 5 9.22 9.47 9.47
N PHE A 6 10.26 9.05 10.19
CA PHE A 6 10.13 8.38 11.47
C PHE A 6 9.32 9.24 12.47
N PRO A 7 9.69 10.51 12.73
CA PRO A 7 8.90 11.39 13.59
C PRO A 7 7.47 11.63 13.10
N ALA A 8 7.27 11.73 11.78
CA ALA A 8 5.94 12.00 11.20
C ALA A 8 4.98 10.82 11.36
N LEU A 9 5.50 9.59 11.39
CA LEU A 9 4.73 8.37 11.68
C LEU A 9 4.76 8.00 13.17
N GLY A 10 5.34 8.85 14.04
CA GLY A 10 5.51 8.54 15.47
C GLY A 10 6.48 7.39 15.75
N LEU A 11 7.31 7.02 14.76
CA LEU A 11 8.31 5.98 14.85
C LEU A 11 9.62 6.58 15.37
N HIS A 12 10.25 5.90 16.33
CA HIS A 12 11.57 6.29 16.83
C HIS A 12 12.46 5.05 16.94
N VAL A 13 13.63 5.09 16.30
CA VAL A 13 14.66 4.07 16.50
C VAL A 13 15.31 4.35 17.86
N ARG A 14 14.97 3.57 18.89
CA ARG A 14 15.53 3.70 20.26
C ARG A 14 17.01 3.28 20.40
N GLY A 15 17.75 3.20 19.30
CA GLY A 15 19.12 2.69 19.23
C GLY A 15 19.20 1.17 19.08
N ILE A 16 20.43 0.68 18.85
CA ILE A 16 20.72 -0.76 18.84
C ILE A 16 20.75 -1.23 20.30
N LEU A 17 19.67 -1.87 20.75
CA LEU A 17 19.53 -2.34 22.14
C LEU A 17 20.44 -3.54 22.48
N SER A 18 20.98 -4.25 21.48
CA SER A 18 21.89 -5.38 21.67
C SER A 18 22.52 -5.81 20.34
N ILE A 19 23.85 -6.02 20.33
CA ILE A 19 24.52 -6.82 19.30
C ILE A 19 24.74 -8.20 19.90
N ALA A 20 23.92 -9.16 19.47
CA ALA A 20 24.07 -10.55 19.86
C ALA A 20 24.06 -11.42 18.60
N THR A 21 24.88 -12.48 18.58
CA THR A 21 24.64 -13.69 17.79
C THR A 21 23.39 -14.39 18.34
N SER A 22 22.25 -13.71 18.22
CA SER A 22 20.98 -14.18 18.75
C SER A 22 20.29 -15.04 17.70
N LYS A 23 19.77 -16.18 18.16
CA LYS A 23 18.89 -17.02 17.36
C LYS A 23 17.68 -16.18 16.96
N LEU A 24 17.45 -16.01 15.65
CA LEU A 24 16.32 -15.26 15.08
C LEU A 24 14.98 -15.67 15.70
N ASP A 25 14.87 -16.91 16.18
CA ASP A 25 13.72 -17.45 16.90
C ASP A 25 13.24 -16.54 18.05
N LYS A 26 14.16 -15.94 18.81
CA LYS A 26 13.77 -15.00 19.89
C LYS A 26 13.17 -13.71 19.34
N LEU A 27 13.74 -13.17 18.26
CA LEU A 27 13.22 -11.98 17.59
C LEU A 27 11.80 -12.21 17.05
N TYR A 28 11.56 -13.35 16.41
CA TYR A 28 10.23 -13.72 15.92
C TYR A 28 9.24 -13.92 17.06
N THR A 29 9.70 -14.38 18.23
CA THR A 29 8.86 -14.52 19.42
C THR A 29 8.53 -13.17 20.04
N ASP A 30 9.52 -12.28 20.17
CA ASP A 30 9.38 -10.97 20.81
C ASP A 30 8.52 -10.01 19.97
N TYR A 31 8.51 -10.17 18.64
CA TYR A 31 7.74 -9.37 17.68
C TYR A 31 6.78 -10.22 16.84
N ALA A 32 6.16 -11.22 17.47
CA ALA A 32 5.29 -12.18 16.80
C ALA A 32 4.11 -11.51 16.06
N ASP A 33 3.65 -10.35 16.53
CA ASP A 33 2.63 -9.52 15.89
C ASP A 33 3.09 -8.96 14.54
N VAL A 34 4.32 -8.45 14.46
CA VAL A 34 4.91 -7.89 13.22
C VAL A 34 5.15 -8.97 12.16
N PHE A 35 5.53 -10.18 12.61
CA PHE A 35 5.83 -11.31 11.73
C PHE A 35 4.69 -12.33 11.59
N SER A 36 3.50 -12.00 12.12
CA SER A 36 2.32 -12.85 12.04
C SER A 36 1.81 -13.01 10.59
N GLU A 37 1.06 -14.07 10.35
CA GLU A 37 0.33 -14.21 9.08
C GLU A 37 -0.80 -13.19 9.01
N GLY A 38 -0.75 -12.32 8.00
CA GLY A 38 -1.76 -11.29 7.78
C GLY A 38 -1.15 -10.00 7.27
N LEU A 39 -2.00 -8.99 7.06
CA LEU A 39 -1.56 -7.62 6.80
C LEU A 39 -1.79 -6.78 8.06
N GLY A 40 -0.76 -6.02 8.42
CA GLY A 40 -0.90 -4.96 9.41
C GLY A 40 -1.78 -3.82 8.88
N CYS A 41 -2.24 -2.96 9.78
CA CYS A 41 -2.94 -1.72 9.46
C CYS A 41 -2.26 -0.57 10.18
N TYR A 42 -1.95 0.49 9.45
CA TYR A 42 -1.38 1.71 10.01
C TYR A 42 -2.39 2.36 10.96
N VAL A 43 -1.95 2.66 12.18
CA VAL A 43 -2.79 3.12 13.29
C VAL A 43 -2.87 4.66 13.38
N GLY A 44 -2.16 5.38 12.52
CA GLY A 44 -2.17 6.84 12.51
C GLY A 44 -3.32 7.43 11.69
N THR A 45 -3.21 8.73 11.37
CA THR A 45 -4.23 9.45 10.61
C THR A 45 -4.46 8.81 9.24
N PRO A 46 -5.71 8.49 8.86
CA PRO A 46 -6.04 8.01 7.53
C PRO A 46 -5.55 8.94 6.42
N ILE A 47 -5.21 8.36 5.28
CA ILE A 47 -4.68 9.09 4.14
C ILE A 47 -5.83 9.78 3.40
N SER A 48 -5.75 11.11 3.33
CA SER A 48 -6.64 11.97 2.56
C SER A 48 -6.04 12.34 1.21
N PHE A 49 -6.86 12.45 0.16
CA PHE A 49 -6.41 12.92 -1.15
C PHE A 49 -6.66 14.41 -1.36
N ASN A 50 -5.65 15.11 -1.86
CA ASN A 50 -5.79 16.48 -2.33
C ASN A 50 -6.27 16.48 -3.78
N VAL A 51 -7.55 16.75 -3.98
CA VAL A 51 -8.25 16.63 -5.27
C VAL A 51 -8.75 18.00 -5.68
N ASP A 52 -8.62 18.32 -6.98
CA ASP A 52 -9.16 19.53 -7.58
C ASP A 52 -10.67 19.65 -7.31
N ALA A 53 -11.11 20.81 -6.83
CA ALA A 53 -12.52 21.06 -6.51
C ALA A 53 -13.45 20.97 -7.75
N SER A 54 -12.90 21.04 -8.95
CA SER A 54 -13.63 20.84 -10.22
C SER A 54 -13.79 19.37 -10.61
N ALA A 55 -13.29 18.42 -9.81
CA ALA A 55 -13.42 17.00 -10.08
C ALA A 55 -14.90 16.57 -10.20
N VAL A 56 -15.23 15.93 -11.31
CA VAL A 56 -16.56 15.39 -11.56
C VAL A 56 -16.46 13.86 -11.54
N PRO A 57 -17.36 13.16 -10.80
CA PRO A 57 -17.35 11.71 -10.79
C PRO A 57 -17.47 11.10 -12.18
N VAL A 58 -16.61 10.12 -12.47
CA VAL A 58 -16.59 9.42 -13.75
C VAL A 58 -17.01 7.97 -13.53
N ARG A 59 -17.97 7.52 -14.33
CA ARG A 59 -18.39 6.12 -14.38
C ARG A 59 -18.00 5.50 -15.71
N LEU A 60 -17.00 4.63 -15.69
CA LEU A 60 -16.44 4.00 -16.88
C LEU A 60 -16.85 2.54 -16.96
N LYS A 61 -17.14 2.10 -18.17
CA LYS A 61 -17.47 0.70 -18.43
C LYS A 61 -16.28 -0.22 -18.10
N LEU A 62 -16.54 -1.29 -17.38
CA LEU A 62 -15.58 -2.36 -17.10
C LEU A 62 -14.98 -2.93 -18.40
N ARG A 63 -13.67 -3.23 -18.34
CA ARG A 63 -12.99 -3.92 -19.43
C ARG A 63 -13.45 -5.37 -19.52
N ARG A 64 -13.44 -5.92 -20.74
CA ARG A 64 -13.77 -7.33 -20.96
C ARG A 64 -12.69 -8.20 -20.32
N VAL A 65 -13.07 -8.98 -19.32
CA VAL A 65 -12.21 -10.01 -18.73
C VAL A 65 -12.44 -11.34 -19.48
N PRO A 66 -11.37 -11.98 -20.02
CA PRO A 66 -11.47 -13.28 -20.65
C PRO A 66 -12.12 -14.32 -19.73
N PHE A 67 -12.99 -15.16 -20.27
CA PHE A 67 -13.72 -16.16 -19.47
C PHE A 67 -12.80 -17.07 -18.64
N ALA A 68 -11.65 -17.46 -19.19
CA ALA A 68 -10.67 -18.29 -18.50
C ALA A 68 -10.03 -17.63 -17.26
N VAL A 69 -10.08 -16.30 -17.16
CA VAL A 69 -9.46 -15.54 -16.05
C VAL A 69 -10.47 -15.24 -14.95
N ARG A 70 -11.78 -15.23 -15.25
CA ARG A 70 -12.83 -14.85 -14.28
C ARG A 70 -12.75 -15.59 -12.95
N PRO A 71 -12.58 -16.93 -12.90
CA PRO A 71 -12.50 -17.61 -11.60
C PRO A 71 -11.33 -17.14 -10.74
N LYS A 72 -10.20 -16.79 -11.36
CA LYS A 72 -9.04 -16.24 -10.64
C LYS A 72 -9.27 -14.80 -10.19
N LEU A 73 -10.04 -14.03 -10.97
CA LEU A 73 -10.42 -12.67 -10.61
C LEU A 73 -11.33 -12.67 -9.39
N ASP A 74 -12.37 -13.50 -9.41
CA ASP A 74 -13.32 -13.63 -8.31
C ASP A 74 -12.59 -14.06 -7.02
N GLN A 75 -11.69 -15.05 -7.12
CA GLN A 75 -10.86 -15.49 -5.99
C GLN A 75 -9.98 -14.37 -5.40
N GLU A 76 -9.36 -13.53 -6.25
CA GLU A 76 -8.51 -12.45 -5.76
C GLU A 76 -9.34 -11.31 -5.16
N LEU A 77 -10.54 -11.02 -5.69
CA LEU A 77 -11.48 -10.07 -5.09
C LEU A 77 -11.94 -10.54 -3.71
N ASP A 78 -12.38 -11.80 -3.59
CA ASP A 78 -12.79 -12.39 -2.31
C ASP A 78 -11.66 -12.32 -1.28
N LYS A 79 -10.42 -12.60 -1.70
CA LYS A 79 -9.25 -12.49 -0.84
C LYS A 79 -9.04 -11.06 -0.33
N LEU A 80 -9.14 -10.06 -1.20
CA LEU A 80 -8.98 -8.65 -0.82
C LEU A 80 -10.10 -8.17 0.11
N ILE A 81 -11.34 -8.63 -0.10
CA ILE A 81 -12.47 -8.37 0.80
C ILE A 81 -12.25 -9.02 2.17
N ASN A 82 -11.84 -10.28 2.20
CA ASN A 82 -11.54 -11.00 3.45
C ASN A 82 -10.38 -10.36 4.22
N GLN A 83 -9.41 -9.77 3.52
CA GLN A 83 -8.32 -8.98 4.10
C GLN A 83 -8.74 -7.57 4.52
N ARG A 84 -10.00 -7.17 4.30
CA ARG A 84 -10.55 -5.84 4.56
C ARG A 84 -9.83 -4.72 3.81
N ILE A 85 -9.25 -5.06 2.65
CA ILE A 85 -8.66 -4.09 1.72
C ILE A 85 -9.72 -3.47 0.82
N LEU A 86 -10.78 -4.23 0.54
CA LEU A 86 -11.93 -3.78 -0.23
C LEU A 86 -13.21 -4.00 0.55
N GLU A 87 -14.17 -3.12 0.30
CA GLU A 87 -15.54 -3.27 0.74
C GLU A 87 -16.48 -3.17 -0.47
N PRO A 88 -17.53 -4.00 -0.53
CA PRO A 88 -18.54 -3.88 -1.58
C PRO A 88 -19.39 -2.62 -1.37
N VAL A 89 -19.66 -1.90 -2.45
CA VAL A 89 -20.47 -0.67 -2.45
C VAL A 89 -21.59 -0.81 -3.48
N ASP A 90 -22.84 -0.55 -3.07
CA ASP A 90 -24.01 -0.66 -3.94
C ASP A 90 -24.16 0.53 -4.90
N PHE A 91 -23.79 1.74 -4.46
CA PHE A 91 -24.02 2.99 -5.18
C PHE A 91 -22.76 3.85 -5.24
N ALA A 92 -21.88 3.53 -6.18
CA ALA A 92 -20.64 4.26 -6.40
C ALA A 92 -20.86 5.53 -7.25
N LYS A 93 -20.25 6.64 -6.83
CA LYS A 93 -20.18 7.86 -7.68
C LYS A 93 -19.10 7.73 -8.74
N TRP A 94 -17.99 7.10 -8.38
CA TRP A 94 -16.86 6.80 -9.26
C TRP A 94 -16.88 5.32 -9.64
N GLU A 95 -16.61 5.01 -10.91
CA GLU A 95 -16.39 3.63 -11.35
C GLU A 95 -15.18 3.61 -12.29
N THR A 96 -14.06 3.12 -11.78
CA THR A 96 -12.80 3.05 -12.53
C THR A 96 -12.59 1.64 -13.08
N PRO A 97 -12.24 1.43 -14.35
CA PRO A 97 -12.13 0.09 -14.88
C PRO A 97 -10.85 -0.58 -14.39
N ILE A 98 -10.97 -1.84 -13.98
CA ILE A 98 -9.80 -2.68 -13.64
C ILE A 98 -9.06 -3.20 -14.88
N VAL A 99 -7.82 -3.59 -14.66
CA VAL A 99 -6.91 -4.30 -15.55
C VAL A 99 -6.42 -5.52 -14.80
N THR A 100 -6.52 -6.69 -15.42
CA THR A 100 -6.03 -7.94 -14.84
C THR A 100 -4.73 -8.35 -15.48
N LEU A 101 -3.69 -8.60 -14.68
CA LEU A 101 -2.39 -9.05 -15.15
C LEU A 101 -2.05 -10.39 -14.48
N LEU A 102 -1.41 -11.30 -15.21
CA LEU A 102 -0.86 -12.52 -14.62
C LEU A 102 0.58 -12.25 -14.17
N LYS A 103 0.86 -12.51 -12.89
CA LYS A 103 2.21 -12.48 -12.36
C LYS A 103 3.00 -13.71 -12.84
N LYS A 104 4.33 -13.66 -12.67
CA LYS A 104 5.22 -14.76 -13.05
C LYS A 104 4.91 -16.07 -12.31
N ASP A 105 4.38 -15.98 -11.09
CA ASP A 105 3.96 -17.12 -10.28
C ASP A 105 2.58 -17.69 -10.67
N GLY A 106 1.92 -17.10 -11.68
CA GLY A 106 0.59 -17.53 -12.15
C GLY A 106 -0.59 -16.97 -11.37
N SER A 107 -0.33 -16.17 -10.32
CA SER A 107 -1.36 -15.42 -9.59
C SER A 107 -1.87 -14.23 -10.40
N LEU A 108 -3.09 -13.79 -10.11
CA LEU A 108 -3.70 -12.64 -10.76
C LEU A 108 -3.41 -11.36 -9.96
N CYS A 109 -3.09 -10.29 -10.67
CA CYS A 109 -2.95 -8.95 -10.12
C CYS A 109 -4.11 -8.09 -10.64
N ILE A 110 -4.90 -7.54 -9.74
CA ILE A 110 -5.94 -6.55 -10.04
C ILE A 110 -5.28 -5.17 -9.97
N CYS A 111 -5.38 -4.41 -11.05
CA CYS A 111 -4.87 -3.05 -11.14
C CYS A 111 -5.98 -2.12 -11.57
N VAL A 112 -6.28 -1.10 -10.77
CA VAL A 112 -7.28 -0.09 -11.11
C VAL A 112 -6.64 0.97 -12.00
N ASP A 113 -7.27 1.30 -13.14
CA ASP A 113 -6.71 2.29 -14.07
C ASP A 113 -7.09 3.72 -13.66
N TYR A 114 -6.50 4.22 -12.58
CA TYR A 114 -6.77 5.58 -12.09
C TYR A 114 -6.33 6.69 -13.06
N LYS A 115 -5.52 6.37 -14.10
CA LYS A 115 -5.13 7.34 -15.13
C LYS A 115 -6.34 7.88 -15.89
N VAL A 116 -7.37 7.05 -16.10
CA VAL A 116 -8.58 7.45 -16.82
C VAL A 116 -9.63 8.13 -15.93
N SER A 117 -9.48 8.05 -14.60
CA SER A 117 -10.38 8.62 -13.60
C SER A 117 -9.67 9.65 -12.71
N ILE A 118 -9.41 9.31 -11.43
CA ILE A 118 -9.07 10.25 -10.36
C ILE A 118 -7.71 10.91 -10.53
N ASN A 119 -6.72 10.26 -11.17
CA ASN A 119 -5.38 10.84 -11.33
C ASN A 119 -5.36 12.13 -12.15
N LYS A 120 -6.42 12.42 -12.93
CA LYS A 120 -6.56 13.69 -13.66
C LYS A 120 -6.83 14.88 -12.74
N TYR A 121 -7.36 14.61 -11.55
CA TYR A 121 -7.80 15.62 -10.59
C TYR A 121 -6.94 15.63 -9.33
N LEU A 122 -6.07 14.65 -9.13
CA LEU A 122 -5.16 14.62 -7.99
C LEU A 122 -4.06 15.68 -8.13
N HIS A 123 -3.91 16.51 -7.11
CA HIS A 123 -2.76 17.40 -7.01
C HIS A 123 -1.51 16.61 -6.64
N PRO A 124 -0.40 16.77 -7.38
CA PRO A 124 0.85 16.08 -7.07
C PRO A 124 1.36 16.44 -5.67
N SER A 125 1.53 15.44 -4.81
CA SER A 125 2.25 15.62 -3.55
C SER A 125 3.74 15.53 -3.82
N MET A 126 4.45 16.67 -3.74
CA MET A 126 5.90 16.71 -3.89
C MET A 126 6.56 16.26 -2.60
N TYR A 127 6.62 14.95 -2.38
CA TYR A 127 7.47 14.37 -1.33
C TYR A 127 8.87 14.08 -1.88
N PRO A 128 9.95 14.59 -1.27
CA PRO A 128 11.30 14.37 -1.77
C PRO A 128 11.72 12.92 -1.53
N VAL A 129 11.88 12.15 -2.61
CA VAL A 129 12.53 10.84 -2.53
C VAL A 129 14.05 11.07 -2.48
N PRO A 130 14.76 10.63 -1.42
CA PRO A 130 16.19 10.85 -1.31
C PRO A 130 16.95 10.15 -2.44
N VAL A 131 18.01 10.81 -2.92
CA VAL A 131 18.97 10.16 -3.83
C VAL A 131 19.73 9.09 -3.06
N ILE A 132 19.95 7.93 -3.70
CA ILE A 132 20.63 6.78 -3.09
C ILE A 132 21.98 7.18 -2.48
N GLN A 133 22.74 8.07 -3.12
CA GLN A 133 24.00 8.56 -2.58
C GLN A 133 23.84 9.26 -1.23
N HIS A 134 22.80 10.09 -1.03
CA HIS A 134 22.56 10.72 0.27
C HIS A 134 22.26 9.69 1.36
N LEU A 135 21.49 8.65 1.03
CA LEU A 135 21.24 7.54 1.96
C LEU A 135 22.56 6.82 2.31
N LEU A 136 23.40 6.53 1.31
CA LEU A 136 24.68 5.84 1.53
C LEU A 136 25.66 6.64 2.40
N HIS A 137 25.71 7.97 2.24
CA HIS A 137 26.54 8.83 3.08
C HIS A 137 26.00 9.01 4.50
N SER A 138 24.71 8.78 4.73
CA SER A 138 24.11 8.83 6.07
C SER A 138 24.43 7.59 6.91
N PHE A 139 24.94 6.51 6.31
CA PHE A 139 25.38 5.35 7.07
C PHE A 139 26.68 5.66 7.80
N GLU A 140 26.65 5.52 9.13
CA GLU A 140 27.88 5.42 9.90
C GLU A 140 28.65 4.14 9.51
N PRO A 141 29.99 4.10 9.66
CA PRO A 141 30.78 2.92 9.37
C PRO A 141 30.28 1.71 10.17
N GLY A 142 29.55 0.81 9.50
CA GLY A 142 28.96 -0.39 10.07
C GLY A 142 29.43 -1.64 9.33
N THR A 143 29.54 -2.75 10.06
CA THR A 143 29.92 -4.06 9.50
C THR A 143 28.73 -5.00 9.31
N THR A 144 27.58 -4.67 9.89
CA THR A 144 26.35 -5.48 9.88
C THR A 144 25.15 -4.61 9.51
N PHE A 145 24.34 -5.08 8.57
CA PHE A 145 23.14 -4.38 8.10
C PHE A 145 21.94 -5.33 8.15
N ALA A 146 20.77 -4.80 8.48
CA ALA A 146 19.50 -5.51 8.39
C ALA A 146 18.61 -4.81 7.35
N LYS A 147 17.91 -5.62 6.56
CA LYS A 147 16.90 -5.13 5.61
C LYS A 147 15.55 -5.68 6.03
N LEU A 148 14.60 -4.77 6.25
CA LEU A 148 13.20 -5.10 6.48
C LEU A 148 12.42 -4.71 5.23
N ASP A 149 11.50 -5.57 4.81
CA ASP A 149 10.59 -5.31 3.71
C ASP A 149 9.16 -5.54 4.19
N MET A 150 8.26 -4.64 3.83
CA MET A 150 6.86 -4.70 4.26
C MET A 150 6.03 -5.43 3.21
N SER A 151 5.20 -6.37 3.65
CA SER A 151 4.26 -7.07 2.79
C SER A 151 3.12 -6.15 2.37
N GLN A 152 2.93 -5.91 1.07
CA GLN A 152 1.84 -5.09 0.51
C GLN A 152 1.68 -3.72 1.21
N PRO A 153 2.74 -2.89 1.27
CA PRO A 153 2.81 -1.73 2.17
C PRO A 153 1.70 -0.71 1.94
N TYR A 154 1.30 -0.48 0.68
CA TYR A 154 0.23 0.47 0.35
C TYR A 154 -1.15 0.03 0.87
N GLN A 155 -1.40 -1.27 0.97
CA GLN A 155 -2.67 -1.81 1.46
C GLN A 155 -2.80 -1.70 2.99
N GLN A 156 -1.69 -1.44 3.69
CA GLN A 156 -1.71 -1.23 5.14
C GLN A 156 -2.10 0.20 5.51
N LEU A 157 -2.18 1.13 4.55
CA LEU A 157 -2.49 2.53 4.78
C LEU A 157 -4.00 2.77 4.61
N PRO A 158 -4.77 2.97 5.70
CA PRO A 158 -6.18 3.29 5.59
C PRO A 158 -6.36 4.66 4.94
N VAL A 159 -7.40 4.80 4.15
CA VAL A 159 -7.84 6.06 3.54
C VAL A 159 -9.09 6.56 4.27
N ASP A 160 -9.38 7.86 4.19
CA ASP A 160 -10.67 8.37 4.66
C ASP A 160 -11.82 8.02 3.70
N ASP A 161 -13.06 8.17 4.16
CA ASP A 161 -14.27 7.82 3.38
C ASP A 161 -14.35 8.56 2.03
N VAL A 162 -13.82 9.79 1.97
CA VAL A 162 -13.81 10.58 0.74
C VAL A 162 -12.83 9.97 -0.26
N ALA A 163 -11.61 9.70 0.17
CA ALA A 163 -10.59 9.04 -0.63
C ALA A 163 -10.99 7.62 -1.04
N ALA A 164 -11.71 6.89 -0.18
CA ALA A 164 -12.29 5.58 -0.51
C ALA A 164 -13.31 5.68 -1.66
N ASP A 165 -14.28 6.62 -1.59
CA ASP A 165 -15.29 6.83 -2.66
C ASP A 165 -14.62 7.13 -4.02
N LEU A 166 -13.54 7.92 -4.02
CA LEU A 166 -12.76 8.24 -5.22
C LEU A 166 -12.04 7.04 -5.85
N GLN A 167 -11.79 5.98 -5.08
CA GLN A 167 -11.05 4.79 -5.49
C GLN A 167 -11.94 3.65 -5.98
N THR A 168 -13.25 3.84 -6.07
CA THR A 168 -14.20 2.78 -6.41
C THR A 168 -14.03 2.25 -7.86
N TYR A 169 -14.19 0.94 -8.04
CA TYR A 169 -14.00 0.22 -9.31
C TYR A 169 -14.91 -1.00 -9.49
#